data_AF-A0A7V5TP24-F1
#
_entry.id   AF-A0A7V5TP24-F1
#
_cell.length_a   1.000
_cell.length_b   1.000
_cell.length_c   1.000
_cell.angle_alpha   90.00
_cell.angle_beta   90.00
_cell.angle_gamma   90.00
#
_symmetry.space_group_name_H-M   'P 1'
#
loop_
_entity.id
_entity.type
_entity.pdbx_description
1 polymer ?
#
loop_
_entity_poly.entity_id
_entity_poly.type
_entity_poly.pdbx_seq_one_letter_code
_entity_poly.pdbx_strand_id
1 'polypeptide(L)'
;MRSKKQIVEALAAHADSLVAGTTAAPPPVVLTAEEQAQVAPLMQLAVQLHRQMQPVHPSAAFVQSLGRELVANARQQVSFSRRLRRATLIGAAAVGSLLSIASVIGAIVFVVARRRTRAQMATA
;
A
#
# COMPACT_ATOMS: atom_id res chain seq x y z
N MET A 1 16.97 24.43 -8.19
CA MET A 1 16.00 24.10 -7.11
C MET A 1 16.02 22.63 -6.64
N ARG A 2 16.59 21.67 -7.38
CA ARG A 2 16.63 20.23 -7.00
C ARG A 2 17.51 19.95 -5.76
N SER A 3 18.68 20.59 -5.68
CA SER A 3 19.68 20.43 -4.60
C SER A 3 19.14 20.75 -3.19
N LYS A 4 18.44 21.87 -3.00
CA LYS A 4 17.91 22.26 -1.68
C LYS A 4 16.91 21.24 -1.12
N LYS A 5 16.09 20.63 -1.99
CA LYS A 5 15.14 19.58 -1.59
C LYS A 5 15.88 18.33 -1.10
N GLN A 6 16.93 17.92 -1.80
CA GLN A 6 17.76 16.77 -1.43
C GLN A 6 18.49 17.00 -0.10
N ILE A 7 19.01 18.21 0.13
CA ILE A 7 19.64 18.57 1.42
C ILE A 7 18.65 18.47 2.58
N VAL A 8 17.42 18.99 2.41
CA VAL A 8 16.38 18.92 3.45
C VAL A 8 15.99 17.45 3.72
N GLU A 9 15.86 16.65 2.66
CA GLU A 9 15.54 15.24 2.76
C GLU A 9 16.64 14.45 3.48
N ALA A 10 17.92 14.75 3.19
CA ALA A 10 19.06 14.15 3.88
C ALA A 10 19.09 14.52 5.38
N LEU A 11 18.80 15.77 5.72
CA LEU A 11 18.73 16.23 7.12
C LEU A 11 17.56 15.62 7.88
N ALA A 12 16.38 15.54 7.25
CA ALA A 12 15.19 14.91 7.84
C ALA A 12 15.44 13.42 8.09
N ALA A 13 15.96 12.71 7.09
CA ALA A 13 16.31 11.31 7.19
C ALA A 13 17.36 11.06 8.29
N HIS A 14 18.34 11.97 8.45
CA HIS A 14 19.31 11.88 9.53
C HIS A 14 18.67 12.08 10.91
N ALA A 15 17.81 13.09 11.08
CA ALA A 15 17.08 13.31 12.32
C ALA A 15 16.20 12.11 12.70
N ASP A 16 15.50 11.52 11.73
CA ASP A 16 14.69 10.31 11.94
C ASP A 16 15.55 9.12 12.40
N SER A 17 16.74 8.95 11.81
CA SER A 17 17.69 7.90 12.24
C SER A 17 18.17 8.08 13.68
N LEU A 18 18.34 9.32 14.14
CA LEU A 18 18.71 9.63 15.53
C LEU A 18 17.58 9.28 16.50
N VAL A 19 16.33 9.63 16.16
CA VAL A 19 15.16 9.34 16.99
C VAL A 19 14.85 7.84 17.06
N ALA A 20 14.98 7.13 15.94
CA ALA A 20 14.67 5.70 15.86
C ALA A 20 15.72 4.81 16.56
N GLY A 21 16.89 5.37 16.96
CA GLY A 21 18.00 4.60 17.52
C GLY A 21 18.52 3.50 16.58
N THR A 22 18.17 3.57 15.29
CA THR A 22 18.46 2.53 14.29
C THR A 22 19.60 3.02 13.39
N THR A 23 20.66 2.23 13.26
CA THR A 23 21.72 2.43 12.24
C THR A 23 21.27 2.03 10.83
N ALA A 24 20.01 1.61 10.66
CA ALA A 24 19.44 1.32 9.37
C ALA A 24 19.45 2.60 8.54
N ALA A 25 20.41 2.67 7.62
CA ALA A 25 20.63 3.82 6.80
C ALA A 25 19.33 4.14 6.06
N PRO A 26 18.79 5.36 6.20
CA PRO A 26 17.72 5.81 5.32
C PRO A 26 18.18 5.67 3.85
N PRO A 27 17.24 5.55 2.89
CA PRO A 27 17.59 5.42 1.48
C PRO A 27 18.63 6.49 1.11
N PRO A 28 19.73 6.12 0.43
CA PRO A 28 20.87 7.01 0.26
C PRO A 28 20.41 8.22 -0.54
N VAL A 29 20.27 9.36 0.14
CA VAL A 29 20.17 10.64 -0.54
C VAL A 29 21.53 10.88 -1.16
N VAL A 30 21.59 10.73 -2.49
CA VAL A 30 22.82 10.94 -3.25
C VAL A 30 23.13 12.43 -3.23
N LEU A 31 24.02 12.83 -2.32
CA LEU A 31 24.60 14.16 -2.24
C LEU A 31 25.94 14.18 -2.97
N THR A 32 26.26 15.29 -3.61
CA THR A 32 27.63 15.54 -4.11
C THR A 32 28.59 15.79 -2.93
N ALA A 33 29.90 15.66 -3.15
CA ALA A 33 30.91 15.91 -2.12
C ALA A 33 30.83 17.33 -1.53
N GLU A 34 30.50 18.32 -2.36
CA GLU A 34 30.33 19.71 -1.94
C GLU A 34 29.08 19.89 -1.06
N GLU A 35 27.96 19.29 -1.45
CA GLU A 35 26.73 19.32 -0.65
C GLU A 35 26.92 18.58 0.69
N GLN A 36 27.66 17.46 0.67
CA GLN A 36 27.97 16.72 1.89
C GLN A 36 28.83 17.55 2.85
N ALA A 37 29.82 18.29 2.34
CA ALA A 37 30.63 19.21 3.14
C ALA A 37 29.80 20.34 3.74
N GLN A 38 28.79 20.85 3.02
CA GLN A 38 27.88 21.89 3.53
C GLN A 38 26.91 21.39 4.60
N VAL A 39 26.48 20.13 4.51
CA VAL A 39 25.45 19.56 5.41
C VAL A 39 26.07 18.92 6.67
N ALA A 40 27.33 18.49 6.60
CA ALA A 40 28.01 17.84 7.72
C ALA A 40 27.97 18.63 9.06
N PRO A 41 28.18 19.95 9.10
CA PRO A 41 28.07 20.71 10.35
C PRO A 41 26.66 20.70 10.94
N LEU A 42 25.63 20.72 10.08
CA LEU A 42 24.23 20.68 10.51
C LEU A 42 23.85 19.30 11.08
N MET A 43 24.36 18.23 10.48
CA MET A 43 24.20 16.87 11.01
C MET A 43 24.89 16.73 12.37
N GLN A 44 26.10 17.25 12.53
CA GLN A 44 26.81 17.25 13.82
C GLN A 44 26.03 18.03 14.89
N LEU A 45 25.47 19.19 14.55
CA LEU A 45 24.62 19.95 15.46
C LEU A 45 23.37 19.15 15.88
N ALA A 46 22.72 18.47 14.93
CA ALA A 46 21.55 17.63 15.24
C ALA A 46 21.90 16.50 16.22
N VAL A 47 23.07 15.86 16.06
CA VAL A 47 23.58 14.85 17.01
C VAL A 47 23.82 15.45 18.40
N GLN A 48 24.48 16.61 18.47
CA GLN A 48 24.75 17.28 19.75
C GLN A 48 23.45 17.67 20.46
N LEU A 49 22.52 18.25 19.73
CA LEU A 49 21.22 18.64 20.23
C LEU A 49 20.45 17.41 20.74
N HIS A 50 20.40 16.34 19.95
CA HIS A 50 19.73 15.09 20.34
C HIS A 50 20.33 14.49 21.63
N ARG A 51 21.65 14.55 21.81
CA ARG A 51 22.32 14.09 23.04
C ARG A 51 21.99 14.94 24.27
N GLN A 52 21.70 16.23 24.08
CA GLN A 52 21.36 17.15 25.17
C GLN A 52 19.87 17.13 25.52
N MET A 53 19.01 16.74 24.57
CA MET A 53 17.59 16.59 24.84
C MET A 53 17.33 15.39 25.75
N GLN A 54 16.58 15.62 26.82
CA GLN A 54 16.07 14.52 27.63
C GLN A 54 14.93 13.81 26.90
N PRO A 55 14.90 12.47 26.89
CA PRO A 55 13.76 11.72 26.37
C PRO A 55 12.46 12.15 27.07
N VAL A 56 11.47 12.54 26.28
CA VAL A 56 10.14 12.86 26.81
C VAL A 56 9.37 11.55 26.97
N HIS A 57 9.09 11.19 28.22
CA HIS A 57 8.24 10.03 28.51
C HIS A 57 6.76 10.41 28.40
N PRO A 58 5.97 9.73 27.55
CA PRO A 58 4.54 9.97 27.49
C PRO A 58 3.86 9.57 28.81
N SER A 59 2.75 10.23 29.15
CA SER A 59 1.98 9.86 30.34
C SER A 59 1.37 8.46 30.18
N ALA A 60 1.22 7.73 31.29
CA ALA A 60 0.59 6.42 31.27
C ALA A 60 -0.84 6.44 30.70
N ALA A 61 -1.59 7.52 30.98
CA ALA A 61 -2.92 7.73 30.44
C ALA A 61 -2.93 7.82 28.90
N PHE A 62 -1.95 8.54 28.33
CA PHE A 62 -1.79 8.65 26.88
C PHE A 62 -1.46 7.31 26.23
N VAL A 63 -0.52 6.55 26.81
CA VAL A 63 -0.15 5.22 26.29
C VAL A 63 -1.36 4.28 26.29
N GLN A 64 -2.17 4.32 27.35
CA GLN A 64 -3.39 3.51 27.45
C GLN A 64 -4.48 3.94 26.48
N SER A 65 -4.70 5.25 26.26
CA SER A 65 -5.68 5.72 25.28
C SER A 65 -5.25 5.34 23.87
N LEU A 66 -3.98 5.59 23.51
CA LEU A 66 -3.43 5.26 22.21
C LEU A 66 -3.50 3.75 21.93
N GLY A 67 -3.17 2.92 22.92
CA GLY A 67 -3.28 1.46 22.78
C GLY A 67 -4.71 1.01 22.46
N ARG A 68 -5.72 1.57 23.13
CA ARG A 68 -7.13 1.27 22.85
C ARG A 68 -7.54 1.72 21.45
N GLU A 69 -7.14 2.91 21.04
CA GLU A 69 -7.44 3.46 19.70
C GLU A 69 -6.79 2.64 18.59
N LEU A 70 -5.52 2.27 18.72
CA LEU A 70 -4.82 1.44 17.74
C LEU A 70 -5.46 0.06 17.60
N VAL A 71 -5.84 -0.58 18.70
CA VAL A 71 -6.54 -1.86 18.67
C VAL A 71 -7.92 -1.74 18.03
N ALA A 72 -8.67 -0.68 18.33
CA ALA A 72 -9.98 -0.42 17.72
C ALA A 72 -9.85 -0.23 16.20
N ASN A 73 -8.89 0.59 15.76
CA ASN A 73 -8.61 0.84 14.34
C ASN A 73 -8.18 -0.43 13.61
N ALA A 74 -7.28 -1.23 14.20
CA ALA A 74 -6.84 -2.50 13.61
C ALA A 74 -8.02 -3.48 13.44
N ARG A 75 -8.88 -3.60 14.45
CA ARG A 75 -10.10 -4.44 14.37
C ARG A 75 -11.04 -3.96 13.28
N GLN A 76 -11.24 -2.65 13.16
CA GLN A 76 -12.08 -2.07 12.12
C GLN A 76 -11.52 -2.37 10.72
N GLN A 77 -10.22 -2.21 10.52
CA GLN A 77 -9.57 -2.48 9.23
C GLN A 77 -9.67 -3.96 8.83
N VAL A 78 -9.47 -4.88 9.77
CA VAL A 78 -9.65 -6.33 9.55
C VAL A 78 -11.11 -6.66 9.23
N SER A 79 -12.06 -6.01 9.90
CA SER A 79 -13.48 -6.23 9.62
C SER A 79 -13.87 -5.77 8.21
N PHE A 80 -13.32 -4.64 7.76
CA PHE A 80 -13.58 -4.07 6.44
C PHE A 80 -12.98 -4.96 5.33
N SER A 81 -11.73 -5.40 5.49
CA SER A 81 -11.07 -6.28 4.52
C SER A 81 -11.78 -7.62 4.37
N ARG A 82 -12.27 -8.20 5.48
CA ARG A 82 -13.08 -9.43 5.47
C ARG A 82 -14.39 -9.23 4.72
N ARG A 83 -15.08 -8.10 4.91
CA ARG A 83 -16.33 -7.79 4.19
C ARG A 83 -16.09 -7.63 2.70
N LEU A 84 -15.03 -6.90 2.32
CA LEU A 84 -14.67 -6.69 0.93
C LEU A 84 -14.34 -8.02 0.23
N ARG A 85 -13.55 -8.89 0.88
CA ARG A 85 -13.20 -10.22 0.35
C ARG A 85 -14.43 -11.11 0.14
N ARG A 86 -15.43 -11.03 1.04
CA ARG A 86 -16.68 -11.77 0.86
C ARG A 86 -17.49 -11.21 -0.32
N ALA A 87 -17.58 -9.89 -0.44
CA ALA A 87 -18.28 -9.25 -1.55
C ALA A 87 -17.65 -9.59 -2.90
N THR A 88 -16.31 -9.61 -3.00
CA THR A 88 -15.62 -9.97 -4.24
C THR A 88 -15.79 -11.45 -4.59
N LEU A 89 -15.74 -12.35 -3.60
CA LEU A 89 -16.01 -13.78 -3.83
C LEU A 89 -17.44 -14.03 -4.34
N ILE A 90 -18.44 -13.38 -3.74
CA ILE A 90 -19.83 -13.49 -4.17
C ILE A 90 -20.01 -12.90 -5.58
N GLY A 91 -19.43 -11.73 -5.84
CA GLY A 91 -19.48 -11.09 -7.16
C GLY A 91 -18.83 -11.96 -8.24
N ALA A 92 -17.66 -12.53 -7.98
CA ALA A 92 -16.98 -13.42 -8.92
C ALA A 92 -17.79 -14.69 -9.22
N ALA A 93 -18.40 -15.30 -8.20
CA ALA A 93 -19.24 -16.48 -8.37
C ALA A 93 -20.49 -16.18 -9.20
N ALA A 94 -21.15 -15.03 -8.97
CA ALA A 94 -22.31 -14.62 -9.74
C ALA A 94 -21.98 -14.43 -11.23
N VAL A 95 -20.87 -13.74 -11.54
CA VAL A 95 -20.42 -13.54 -12.92
C VAL A 95 -20.08 -14.88 -13.59
N GLY A 96 -19.37 -15.78 -12.90
CA GLY A 96 -19.04 -17.11 -13.43
C GLY A 96 -20.29 -17.96 -13.72
N SER A 97 -21.30 -17.89 -12.86
CA SER A 97 -22.56 -18.63 -13.07
C SER A 97 -23.34 -18.12 -14.29
N LEU A 98 -23.41 -16.80 -14.48
CA LEU A 98 -24.07 -16.19 -15.63
C LEU A 98 -23.38 -16.54 -16.94
N LEU A 99 -22.04 -16.53 -16.96
CA LEU A 99 -21.25 -16.94 -18.13
C LEU A 99 -21.45 -18.42 -18.48
N SER A 100 -21.53 -19.30 -17.47
CA SER A 100 -21.78 -20.73 -17.68
C SER A 100 -23.17 -20.96 -18.31
N ILE A 101 -24.20 -20.33 -17.77
CA ILE A 101 -25.57 -20.43 -18.29
C ILE A 101 -25.64 -19.88 -19.73
N ALA A 102 -25.07 -18.70 -19.97
CA ALA A 102 -25.05 -18.09 -21.30
C ALA A 102 -24.31 -18.95 -22.33
N SER A 103 -23.21 -19.59 -21.93
CA SER A 103 -22.45 -20.51 -22.78
C SER A 103 -23.27 -21.73 -23.20
N VAL A 104 -23.99 -22.36 -22.25
CA VAL A 104 -24.86 -23.52 -22.55
C VAL A 104 -25.97 -23.13 -23.51
N ILE A 105 -26.65 -22.00 -23.26
CA ILE A 105 -27.72 -21.50 -24.13
C ILE A 105 -27.16 -21.19 -25.54
N GLY A 106 -26.02 -20.51 -25.61
CA GLY A 106 -25.34 -20.20 -26.88
C GLY A 106 -24.97 -21.46 -27.67
N ALA A 107 -24.44 -22.49 -27.01
CA ALA A 107 -24.09 -23.75 -27.64
C ALA A 107 -25.31 -24.47 -28.22
N ILE A 108 -26.44 -24.51 -27.50
CA ILE A 108 -27.69 -25.10 -27.97
C ILE A 108 -28.20 -24.35 -29.21
N VAL A 109 -28.29 -23.02 -29.13
CA VAL A 109 -28.74 -22.18 -30.24
C VAL A 109 -27.86 -22.38 -31.48
N PHE A 110 -26.54 -22.43 -31.30
CA PHE A 110 -25.59 -22.65 -32.38
C PHE A 110 -25.80 -24.01 -33.07
N VAL A 111 -25.98 -25.09 -32.30
CA VAL A 111 -26.23 -26.43 -32.85
C VAL A 111 -27.55 -26.47 -33.64
N VAL A 112 -28.62 -25.88 -33.10
CA VAL A 112 -29.93 -25.83 -33.76
C VAL A 112 -29.85 -25.03 -35.06
N ALA A 113 -29.24 -23.84 -35.04
CA ALA A 113 -29.07 -23.00 -36.22
C ALA A 113 -28.25 -23.71 -37.31
N ARG A 114 -27.13 -24.36 -36.92
CA ARG A 114 -26.26 -25.09 -37.84
C ARG A 114 -26.93 -26.31 -38.48
N ARG A 115 -27.85 -26.98 -37.77
CA ARG A 115 -28.63 -28.09 -38.33
C ARG A 115 -29.66 -27.59 -39.33
N ARG A 116 -30.30 -26.46 -39.06
CA ARG A 116 -31.29 -25.85 -39.98
C ARG A 116 -30.66 -25.40 -41.30
N THR A 117 -29.50 -24.74 -41.25
CA THR A 117 -28.79 -24.33 -42.48
C THR A 117 -28.36 -25.53 -43.32
N ARG A 118 -27.87 -26.61 -42.69
CA ARG A 118 -27.54 -27.85 -43.40
C ARG A 118 -28.74 -28.54 -44.02
N ALA A 119 -29.88 -28.57 -43.33
CA ALA A 119 -31.11 -29.16 -43.85
C ALA A 119 -31.63 -28.38 -45.08
N GLN A 120 -31.57 -27.05 -45.05
CA GLN A 120 -31.97 -26.20 -46.17
C GLN A 120 -31.06 -26.36 -47.40
N MET A 121 -29.75 -26.57 -47.19
CA MET A 121 -28.80 -26.85 -48.27
C MET A 121 -28.93 -28.26 -48.86
N ALA A 122 -29.57 -29.20 -48.18
CA ALA A 122 -29.78 -30.57 -48.66
C ALA A 122 -31.10 -30.75 -49.44
N THR A 123 -32.01 -29.76 -49.36
CA THR A 123 -33.30 -29.73 -50.07
C THR A 123 -33.35 -28.69 -51.19
N ALA A 124 -32.22 -28.05 -51.49
CA ALA A 124 -32.02 -27.19 -52.66
C ALA A 124 -31.18 -27.93 -53.69
#